data_AF-A0A7K1E3N2-F1
#
_entry.id   AF-A0A7K1E3N2-F1
#
_cell.length_a   1.000
_cell.length_b   1.000
_cell.length_c   1.000
_cell.angle_alpha   90.00
_cell.angle_beta   90.00
_cell.angle_gamma   90.00
#
_symmetry.space_group_name_H-M   'P 1'
#
loop_
_entity.id
_entity.type
_entity.pdbx_description
1 polymer ?
#
loop_
_entity_poly.entity_id
_entity_poly.type
_entity_poly.pdbx_seq_one_letter_code
_entity_poly.pdbx_strand_id
1 'polypeptide(L)'
;RGSVACQAAGISYRQLDYWARTGLVVPSIRSASGSGSARLYSFRDILVLKVIKRFLSAGVSLQNIRSAVEHLKVRGSEDLSTITLMSDGASIYECTNSDEVYDLLQGGQGVFGIAIGRVWNEVEGTLVALKDERTPAGLDELAQRRQARLA
;
A
#
# COMPACT_ATOMS: atom_id res chain seq x y z
N ARG A 1 -0.31 -1.90 11.70
CA ARG A 1 -0.72 -0.71 12.51
C ARG A 1 -0.52 0.54 11.65
N GLY A 2 -1.30 1.61 11.87
CA GLY A 2 -1.24 2.83 11.05
C GLY A 2 0.16 3.43 10.85
N SER A 3 0.99 3.50 11.90
CA SER A 3 2.37 3.99 11.78
C SER A 3 3.25 3.16 10.85
N VAL A 4 3.11 1.82 10.88
CA VAL A 4 3.81 0.91 9.97
C VAL A 4 3.32 1.11 8.53
N ALA A 5 2.01 1.24 8.34
CA ALA A 5 1.43 1.46 7.02
C ALA A 5 1.95 2.78 6.41
N CYS A 6 2.01 3.85 7.20
CA CYS A 6 2.60 5.13 6.77
C CYS A 6 4.06 4.99 6.34
N GLN A 7 4.89 4.32 7.14
CA GLN A 7 6.31 4.12 6.83
C GLN A 7 6.50 3.25 5.58
N ALA A 8 5.84 2.09 5.51
CA ALA A 8 5.97 1.15 4.39
C ALA A 8 5.43 1.71 3.07
N ALA A 9 4.34 2.48 3.09
CA ALA A 9 3.81 3.17 1.91
C ALA A 9 4.50 4.52 1.64
N GLY A 10 5.29 5.03 2.58
CA GLY A 10 5.93 6.35 2.52
C GLY A 10 4.94 7.51 2.52
N ILE A 11 3.81 7.42 3.21
CA ILE A 11 2.78 8.47 3.28
C ILE A 11 2.72 9.09 4.67
N SER A 12 2.22 10.32 4.74
CA SER A 12 1.94 10.96 6.03
C SER A 12 0.73 10.32 6.72
N TYR A 13 0.67 10.45 8.04
CA TYR A 13 -0.50 10.01 8.81
C TYR A 13 -1.79 10.76 8.40
N ARG A 14 -1.67 12.02 7.99
CA ARG A 14 -2.79 12.82 7.48
C ARG A 14 -3.34 12.27 6.16
N GLN A 15 -2.46 11.85 5.24
CA GLN A 15 -2.89 11.17 4.01
C GLN A 15 -3.59 9.86 4.32
N LEU A 16 -3.01 9.03 5.19
CA LEU A 16 -3.62 7.77 5.61
C LEU A 16 -5.01 7.98 6.21
N ASP A 17 -5.15 8.95 7.12
CA ASP A 17 -6.44 9.24 7.76
C ASP A 17 -7.47 9.80 6.77
N TYR A 18 -7.06 10.73 5.89
CA TYR A 18 -7.93 11.28 4.87
C TYR A 18 -8.43 10.20 3.90
N TRP A 19 -7.56 9.30 3.43
CA TRP A 19 -7.95 8.21 2.53
C TRP A 19 -8.84 7.16 3.21
N ALA A 20 -8.61 6.87 4.49
CA ALA A 20 -9.50 6.01 5.26
C ALA A 20 -10.88 6.63 5.47
N ARG A 21 -10.93 7.93 5.81
CA ARG A 21 -12.18 8.65 6.03
C ARG A 21 -13.00 8.85 4.76
N THR A 22 -12.35 9.00 3.61
CA THR A 22 -13.00 9.15 2.29
C THR A 22 -13.25 7.82 1.58
N GLY A 23 -12.97 6.69 2.23
CA GLY A 23 -13.18 5.35 1.70
C GLY A 23 -12.26 4.95 0.54
N LEU A 24 -11.24 5.76 0.22
CA LEU A 24 -10.30 5.43 -0.86
C LEU A 24 -9.51 4.16 -0.51
N VAL A 25 -8.96 4.10 0.70
CA VAL A 25 -8.36 2.89 1.28
C VAL A 25 -8.74 2.80 2.75
N VAL A 26 -9.48 1.75 3.11
CA VAL A 26 -9.88 1.44 4.48
C VAL A 26 -9.04 0.28 5.02
N PRO A 27 -8.79 0.22 6.34
CA PRO A 27 -8.11 -0.93 6.94
C PRO A 27 -8.95 -2.20 6.78
N SER A 28 -8.42 -3.22 6.11
CA SER A 28 -9.14 -4.48 5.86
C SER A 28 -9.04 -5.50 7.01
N ILE A 29 -8.00 -5.43 7.85
CA ILE A 29 -7.86 -6.35 8.99
C ILE A 29 -8.67 -5.89 10.19
N ARG A 30 -8.60 -4.60 10.53
CA ARG A 30 -9.31 -4.05 11.69
C ARG A 30 -9.54 -2.56 11.54
N SER A 31 -10.80 -2.17 11.55
CA SER A 31 -11.23 -0.78 11.69
C SER A 31 -11.03 -0.27 13.13
N ALA A 32 -11.00 1.05 13.30
CA ALA A 32 -11.04 1.63 14.63
C ALA A 32 -12.48 1.57 15.18
N SER A 33 -12.65 1.06 16.39
CA SER A 33 -13.89 1.05 17.17
C SER A 33 -13.62 1.67 18.54
N GLY A 34 -13.76 2.99 18.64
CA GLY A 34 -13.59 3.75 19.89
C GLY A 34 -12.14 4.06 20.28
N SER A 35 -11.98 4.72 21.44
CA SER A 35 -10.68 5.11 21.99
C SER A 35 -9.79 3.89 22.27
N GLY A 36 -8.52 3.95 21.90
CA GLY A 36 -7.54 2.87 22.12
C GLY A 36 -7.53 1.75 21.06
N SER A 37 -8.52 1.70 20.15
CA SER A 37 -8.52 0.72 19.06
C SER A 37 -7.58 1.12 17.93
N ALA A 38 -6.71 0.21 17.50
CA ALA A 38 -5.75 0.47 16.44
C ALA A 38 -6.27 -0.02 15.08
N ARG A 39 -6.19 0.83 14.05
CA ARG A 39 -6.39 0.42 12.66
C ARG A 39 -5.29 -0.57 12.24
N LEU A 40 -5.69 -1.73 11.73
CA LEU A 40 -4.79 -2.75 11.18
C LEU A 40 -5.04 -2.86 9.68
N TYR A 41 -3.96 -2.63 8.94
CA TYR A 41 -3.92 -2.67 7.48
C TYR A 41 -3.25 -3.97 7.06
N SER A 42 -3.81 -4.62 6.04
CA SER A 42 -3.19 -5.78 5.40
C SER A 42 -1.99 -5.37 4.56
N PHE A 43 -1.19 -6.35 4.13
CA PHE A 43 -0.14 -6.11 3.14
C PHE A 43 -0.70 -5.48 1.87
N ARG A 44 -1.84 -5.98 1.39
CA ARG A 44 -2.54 -5.47 0.21
C ARG A 44 -2.97 -4.02 0.38
N ASP A 45 -3.47 -3.64 1.56
CA ASP A 45 -3.83 -2.24 1.82
C ASP A 45 -2.58 -1.35 1.67
N ILE A 46 -1.44 -1.77 2.22
CA ILE A 46 -0.17 -1.03 2.15
C ILE A 46 0.32 -0.91 0.71
N LEU A 47 0.21 -1.98 -0.08
CA LEU A 47 0.51 -1.97 -1.51
C LEU A 47 -0.32 -0.91 -2.24
N VAL A 48 -1.65 -0.93 -2.03
CA VAL A 48 -2.57 0.04 -2.65
C VAL A 48 -2.23 1.47 -2.20
N LEU A 49 -1.95 1.69 -0.91
CA LEU A 49 -1.51 3.00 -0.39
C LEU A 49 -0.26 3.52 -1.12
N LYS A 50 0.73 2.64 -1.36
CA LYS A 50 1.98 3.00 -2.05
C LYS A 50 1.75 3.30 -3.52
N VAL A 51 0.88 2.55 -4.19
CA VAL A 51 0.48 2.78 -5.59
C VAL A 51 -0.24 4.13 -5.74
N ILE A 52 -1.22 4.42 -4.87
CA ILE A 52 -1.92 5.72 -4.83
C ILE A 52 -0.93 6.86 -4.67
N LYS A 53 0.03 6.74 -3.74
CA LYS A 53 1.07 7.75 -3.54
C LYS A 53 1.86 8.00 -4.83
N ARG A 54 2.28 6.94 -5.53
CA ARG A 54 3.05 7.07 -6.78
C ARG A 54 2.27 7.76 -7.88
N PHE A 55 1.00 7.40 -8.07
CA PHE A 55 0.15 8.09 -9.05
C PHE A 55 -0.06 9.57 -8.72
N LEU A 56 -0.33 9.90 -7.46
CA LEU A 56 -0.45 11.31 -7.04
C LEU A 56 0.86 12.08 -7.24
N SER A 57 2.01 11.43 -6.99
CA SER A 57 3.33 12.05 -7.20
C SER A 57 3.64 12.28 -8.68
N ALA A 58 3.05 11.48 -9.58
CA ALA A 58 3.14 11.63 -11.02
C ALA A 58 2.10 12.62 -11.59
N GLY A 59 1.28 13.25 -10.75
CA GLY A 59 0.28 14.24 -11.16
C GLY A 59 -1.06 13.66 -11.64
N VAL A 60 -1.29 12.35 -11.45
CA VAL A 60 -2.56 11.73 -11.82
C VAL A 60 -3.67 12.16 -10.86
N SER A 61 -4.84 12.49 -11.41
CA SER A 61 -5.97 12.98 -10.63
C SER A 61 -6.51 11.93 -9.65
N LEU A 62 -7.01 12.38 -8.49
CA LEU A 62 -7.59 11.48 -7.49
C LEU A 62 -8.79 10.69 -8.01
N GLN A 63 -9.54 11.27 -8.96
CA GLN A 63 -10.68 10.62 -9.61
C GLN A 63 -10.23 9.40 -10.42
N ASN A 64 -9.19 9.55 -11.25
CA ASN A 64 -8.64 8.46 -12.07
C ASN A 64 -8.05 7.36 -11.19
N ILE A 65 -7.34 7.76 -10.13
CA ILE A 65 -6.79 6.84 -9.14
C ILE A 65 -7.89 6.01 -8.48
N ARG A 66 -9.02 6.63 -8.10
CA ARG A 66 -10.13 5.91 -7.46
C ARG A 66 -10.65 4.79 -8.36
N SER A 67 -10.90 5.07 -9.64
CA SER A 67 -11.36 4.06 -10.60
C SER A 67 -10.37 2.90 -10.71
N ALA A 68 -9.07 3.19 -10.88
CA ALA A 68 -8.04 2.17 -11.01
C ALA A 68 -7.88 1.29 -9.76
N VAL A 69 -7.95 1.90 -8.57
CA VAL A 69 -7.83 1.20 -7.30
C VAL A 69 -9.00 0.24 -7.07
N GLU A 70 -10.21 0.58 -7.50
CA GLU A 70 -11.34 -0.35 -7.43
C GLU A 70 -11.11 -1.57 -8.34
N HIS A 71 -10.55 -1.40 -9.54
CA HIS A 71 -10.16 -2.53 -10.39
C HIS A 71 -9.12 -3.44 -9.74
N LEU A 72 -8.12 -2.87 -9.06
CA LEU A 72 -7.13 -3.64 -8.29
C LEU A 72 -7.75 -4.41 -7.11
N LYS A 73 -8.87 -3.96 -6.53
CA LYS A 73 -9.53 -4.65 -5.41
C LYS A 73 -10.35 -5.86 -5.87
N VAL A 74 -10.91 -5.81 -7.08
CA VAL A 74 -11.82 -6.84 -7.61
C VAL A 74 -11.06 -8.10 -8.04
N ARG A 75 -9.82 -7.98 -8.52
CA ARG A 75 -9.00 -9.17 -8.84
C ARG A 75 -8.58 -9.89 -7.55
N GLY A 76 -8.66 -11.21 -7.51
CA GLY A 76 -8.37 -12.04 -6.34
C GLY A 76 -6.90 -12.05 -5.90
N SER A 77 -6.42 -13.20 -5.41
CA SER A 77 -5.00 -13.47 -5.14
C SER A 77 -4.21 -13.85 -6.41
N GLU A 78 -4.68 -13.43 -7.58
CA GLU A 78 -3.94 -13.61 -8.83
C GLU A 78 -2.62 -12.84 -8.76
N ASP A 79 -1.63 -13.33 -9.50
CA ASP A 79 -0.24 -12.92 -9.41
C ASP A 79 -0.06 -11.46 -9.83
N LEU A 80 -0.25 -10.55 -8.87
CA LEU A 80 -0.04 -9.11 -9.02
C LEU A 80 1.40 -8.77 -9.46
N SER A 81 2.32 -9.74 -9.47
CA SER A 81 3.70 -9.54 -9.88
C SER A 81 3.86 -9.22 -11.37
N THR A 82 2.94 -9.69 -12.22
CA THR A 82 3.01 -9.50 -13.68
C THR A 82 2.30 -8.24 -14.17
N ILE A 83 1.51 -7.60 -13.32
CA ILE A 83 0.71 -6.44 -13.68
C ILE A 83 1.56 -5.17 -13.68
N THR A 84 1.45 -4.39 -14.75
CA THR A 84 1.93 -3.02 -14.82
C THR A 84 0.75 -2.07 -15.00
N LEU A 85 0.56 -1.13 -14.07
CA LEU A 85 -0.42 -0.08 -14.27
C LEU A 85 0.21 1.07 -15.05
N MET A 86 -0.43 1.53 -16.11
CA MET A 86 0.03 2.64 -16.94
C MET A 86 -0.93 3.80 -16.88
N SER A 87 -0.43 5.03 -16.86
CA SER A 87 -1.27 6.23 -16.91
C SER A 87 -0.73 7.24 -17.91
N ASP A 88 -1.61 7.81 -18.72
CA ASP A 88 -1.36 8.97 -19.59
C ASP A 88 -1.77 10.30 -18.90
N GLY A 89 -2.09 10.25 -17.61
CA GLY A 89 -2.61 11.37 -16.81
C GLY A 89 -4.13 11.51 -16.85
N ALA A 90 -4.78 11.11 -17.96
CA ALA A 90 -6.23 11.18 -18.15
C ALA A 90 -6.94 9.89 -17.70
N SER A 91 -6.27 8.74 -17.83
CA SER A 91 -6.77 7.42 -17.45
C SER A 91 -5.65 6.56 -16.87
N ILE A 92 -6.02 5.43 -16.27
CA ILE A 92 -5.10 4.41 -15.80
C ILE A 92 -5.54 3.07 -16.40
N TYR A 93 -4.58 2.38 -17.00
CA TYR A 93 -4.74 1.12 -17.70
C TYR A 93 -3.97 0.03 -16.96
N GLU A 94 -4.47 -1.18 -17.03
CA GLU A 94 -3.76 -2.36 -16.56
C GLU A 94 -3.17 -3.07 -17.78
N CYS A 95 -1.85 -3.20 -17.79
CA CYS A 95 -1.12 -3.90 -18.84
C CYS A 95 -0.54 -5.18 -18.26
N THR A 96 -0.80 -6.29 -18.94
CA THR A 96 -0.30 -7.63 -18.55
C THR A 96 0.70 -8.20 -19.56
N ASN A 97 0.80 -7.58 -20.74
CA ASN A 97 1.74 -7.96 -21.79
C ASN A 97 2.37 -6.71 -22.44
N SER A 98 3.39 -6.92 -23.27
CA SER A 98 4.15 -5.83 -23.90
C SER A 98 3.40 -5.15 -25.04
N ASP A 99 2.45 -5.83 -25.68
CA ASP A 99 1.69 -5.29 -26.81
C ASP A 99 0.71 -4.20 -26.34
N GLU A 100 0.03 -4.43 -25.22
CA GLU A 100 -0.83 -3.41 -24.57
C GLU A 100 -0.06 -2.15 -24.19
N VAL A 101 1.20 -2.29 -23.79
CA VAL A 101 2.10 -1.15 -23.50
C VAL A 101 2.45 -0.40 -24.79
N TYR A 102 2.73 -1.15 -25.87
CA TYR A 102 3.06 -0.57 -27.17
C TYR A 102 1.88 0.22 -27.75
N ASP A 103 0.67 -0.33 -27.69
CA ASP A 103 -0.54 0.32 -28.18
C ASP A 103 -0.80 1.68 -27.49
N LEU A 104 -0.57 1.75 -26.18
CA LEU A 104 -0.66 3.00 -25.43
C LEU A 104 0.40 4.03 -25.83
N LEU A 105 1.58 3.60 -26.29
CA LEU A 105 2.65 4.50 -26.74
C LEU A 105 2.46 4.98 -28.17
N GLN A 106 1.83 4.18 -29.04
CA GLN A 106 1.59 4.54 -30.44
C GLN A 106 0.72 5.79 -30.62
N GLY A 107 -0.08 6.16 -29.61
CA GLY A 107 -0.88 7.39 -29.61
C GLY A 107 -0.06 8.69 -29.53
N GLY A 108 1.26 8.61 -29.29
CA GLY A 108 2.14 9.77 -29.17
C GLY A 108 2.05 10.51 -27.82
N GLN A 109 1.21 10.03 -26.89
CA GLN A 109 1.17 10.52 -25.51
C GLN A 109 2.35 10.01 -24.67
N GLY A 110 2.76 10.81 -23.68
CA GLY A 110 3.65 10.35 -22.63
C GLY A 110 2.89 9.50 -21.60
N VAL A 111 3.44 8.33 -21.26
CA VAL A 111 2.84 7.41 -20.29
C VAL A 111 3.77 7.16 -19.11
N PHE A 112 3.18 7.00 -17.93
CA PHE A 112 3.86 6.66 -16.68
C PHE A 112 3.43 5.27 -16.23
N GLY A 113 4.39 4.36 -16.08
CA GLY A 113 4.16 2.97 -15.69
C GLY A 113 4.56 2.67 -14.24
N ILE A 114 3.75 1.90 -13.52
CA ILE A 114 4.03 1.32 -12.21
C ILE A 114 3.91 -0.21 -12.32
N ALA A 115 5.06 -0.89 -12.35
CA ALA A 115 5.10 -2.35 -12.23
C ALA A 115 4.75 -2.76 -10.79
N ILE A 116 3.61 -3.44 -10.61
CA ILE A 116 3.08 -3.78 -9.29
C ILE A 116 3.99 -4.79 -8.57
N GLY A 117 4.57 -5.76 -9.29
CA GLY A 117 5.55 -6.69 -8.72
C GLY A 117 6.76 -6.00 -8.09
N ARG A 118 7.24 -4.89 -8.66
CA ARG A 118 8.33 -4.11 -8.05
C ARG A 118 7.87 -3.42 -6.76
N VAL A 119 6.68 -2.81 -6.77
CA VAL A 119 6.12 -2.16 -5.58
C VAL A 119 5.88 -3.17 -4.46
N TRP A 120 5.41 -4.38 -4.81
CA TRP A 120 5.26 -5.50 -3.89
C TRP A 120 6.57 -5.79 -3.15
N ASN A 121 7.65 -6.08 -3.90
CA ASN A 121 8.95 -6.41 -3.32
C ASN A 121 9.51 -5.29 -2.43
N GLU A 122 9.29 -4.02 -2.81
CA GLU A 122 9.71 -2.90 -1.97
C GLU A 122 8.90 -2.81 -0.66
N VAL A 123 7.59 -3.03 -0.71
CA VAL A 123 6.74 -3.02 0.49
C VAL A 123 7.15 -4.17 1.42
N GLU A 124 7.35 -5.35 0.86
CA GLU A 124 7.82 -6.53 1.59
C GLU A 124 9.17 -6.26 2.27
N GLY A 125 10.17 -5.78 1.52
CA GLY A 125 11.47 -5.43 2.08
C GLY A 125 11.39 -4.39 3.19
N THR A 126 10.54 -3.36 3.03
CA THR A 126 10.34 -2.34 4.07
C THR A 126 9.68 -2.92 5.32
N LEU A 127 8.70 -3.82 5.16
CA LEU A 127 8.03 -4.46 6.29
C LEU A 127 8.95 -5.42 7.05
N VAL A 128 9.83 -6.14 6.35
CA VAL A 128 10.86 -6.98 6.98
C VAL A 128 11.80 -6.11 7.82
N ALA A 129 12.35 -5.03 7.25
CA ALA A 129 13.23 -4.11 7.98
C ALA A 129 12.57 -3.51 9.24
N LEU A 130 11.31 -3.07 9.12
CA LEU A 130 10.54 -2.51 10.25
C LEU A 130 10.20 -3.54 11.34
N LYS A 131 10.12 -4.83 10.99
CA LYS A 131 9.95 -5.90 11.97
C LYS A 131 11.23 -6.10 12.78
N ASP A 132 12.37 -6.06 12.12
CA ASP A 132 13.68 -6.26 12.74
C ASP A 132 14.02 -5.11 13.71
N GLU A 133 13.76 -3.86 13.34
CA GLU A 133 13.92 -2.68 14.22
C GLU A 133 13.07 -2.73 15.50
N ARG A 134 11.96 -3.47 15.47
CA ARG A 134 11.02 -3.62 16.59
C ARG A 134 11.27 -4.86 17.43
N THR A 135 12.37 -5.56 17.20
CA THR A 135 12.85 -6.60 18.10
C THR A 135 13.94 -6.01 19.01
N PRO A 136 13.61 -5.18 20.02
CA PRO A 136 14.57 -4.93 21.07
C PRO A 136 14.70 -6.23 21.88
N ALA A 137 15.93 -6.63 22.18
CA ALA A 137 16.28 -7.77 23.04
C ALA A 137 15.71 -7.71 24.48
N GLY A 138 14.81 -6.76 24.79
CA GLY A 138 14.32 -6.46 26.15
C GLY A 138 12.81 -6.59 26.38
N LEU A 139 12.00 -7.00 25.38
CA LEU A 139 10.57 -7.28 25.63
C LEU A 139 10.36 -8.53 26.51
N ASP A 140 11.30 -9.47 26.46
CA ASP A 140 11.28 -10.67 27.30
C ASP A 140 11.69 -10.35 28.75
N GLU A 141 12.56 -9.36 28.97
CA GLU A 141 13.05 -9.01 30.30
C GLU A 141 11.94 -8.45 31.21
N LEU A 142 11.00 -7.66 30.67
CA LEU A 142 9.84 -7.16 31.41
C LEU A 142 8.80 -8.25 31.69
N ALA A 143 8.65 -9.23 30.79
CA ALA A 143 7.78 -10.38 30.98
C ALA A 143 8.36 -11.34 32.05
N GLN A 144 9.66 -11.59 31.99
CA GLN A 144 10.42 -12.36 32.98
C GLN A 144 10.40 -11.69 34.36
N ARG A 145 10.57 -10.35 34.43
CA ARG A 145 10.44 -9.59 35.69
C ARG A 145 9.03 -9.60 36.27
N ARG A 146 7.98 -9.74 35.44
CA ARG A 146 6.60 -9.90 35.92
C ARG A 146 6.35 -11.30 36.48
N GLN A 147 6.88 -12.34 35.85
CA GLN A 147 6.78 -13.71 36.35
C GLN A 147 7.57 -13.89 37.66
N ALA A 148 8.75 -13.28 37.78
CA ALA A 148 9.57 -13.34 38.99
C ALA A 148 8.98 -12.57 40.20
N ARG A 149 7.97 -11.71 39.99
CA ARG A 149 7.25 -11.00 41.07
C ARG A 149 6.00 -11.74 41.55
N LEU A 150 5.54 -12.75 40.81
CA LEU A 150 4.35 -13.54 41.09
C LEU A 150 4.68 -14.93 41.68
N ALA A 151 5.97 -15.27 41.77
CA ALA A 151 6.52 -16.43 42.46
C ALA A 151 7.11 -16.00 43.82
#